data_AF-A0A2V8T0K9-F1
#
_entry.id   AF-A0A2V8T0K9-F1
#
_cell.length_a   1.000
_cell.length_b   1.000
_cell.length_c   1.000
_cell.angle_alpha   90.00
_cell.angle_beta   90.00
_cell.angle_gamma   90.00
#
_symmetry.space_group_name_H-M   'P 1'
#
loop_
_entity.id
_entity.type
_entity.pdbx_description
1 polymer ?
#
loop_
_entity_poly.entity_id
_entity_poly.type
_entity_poly.pdbx_seq_one_letter_code
_entity_poly.pdbx_strand_id
1 'polypeptide(L)'
;MTTDGYLPGEESYVRTISDLKQNVDAQKDSVMTPSSRVSYERDMAVVNDSIKRMRDAVKKNPRNQAARQVLYSSYQNKIDLLNSVSQREELMASLR
;
A
#
# COMPACT_ATOMS: atom_id res chain seq x y z
N MET A 1 10.32 -15.83 8.01
CA MET A 1 9.27 -14.94 7.47
C MET A 1 8.06 -15.80 7.16
N THR A 2 6.96 -15.63 7.88
CA THR A 2 5.73 -16.42 7.67
C THR A 2 5.07 -15.99 6.37
N THR A 3 5.21 -16.78 5.31
CA THR A 3 4.40 -16.67 4.09
C THR A 3 2.98 -17.12 4.43
N ASP A 4 2.26 -16.22 5.07
CA ASP A 4 0.85 -16.37 5.36
C ASP A 4 0.11 -16.21 4.02
N GLY A 5 -0.29 -17.36 3.43
CA GLY A 5 -0.77 -17.47 2.05
C GLY A 5 -1.82 -16.44 1.66
N TYR A 6 -1.83 -16.06 0.39
CA TYR A 6 -2.79 -15.09 -0.16
C TYR A 6 -4.22 -15.62 -0.08
N LEU A 7 -5.16 -14.75 0.26
CA LEU A 7 -6.58 -15.04 0.06
C LEU A 7 -6.88 -14.95 -1.44
N PRO A 8 -7.84 -15.75 -1.97
CA PRO A 8 -8.22 -15.67 -3.36
C PRO A 8 -8.58 -14.23 -3.78
N GLY A 9 -7.95 -13.71 -4.83
CA GLY A 9 -8.17 -12.36 -5.33
C GLY A 9 -7.23 -11.30 -4.76
N GLU A 10 -6.31 -11.66 -3.85
CA GLU A 10 -5.27 -10.74 -3.36
C GLU A 10 -4.03 -10.69 -4.27
N GLU A 11 -3.84 -11.67 -5.16
CA GLU A 11 -2.57 -11.87 -5.86
C GLU A 11 -2.17 -10.68 -6.75
N SER A 12 -3.14 -10.06 -7.43
CA SER A 12 -2.91 -8.88 -8.26
C SER A 12 -2.45 -7.69 -7.41
N TYR A 13 -3.19 -7.39 -6.33
CA TYR A 13 -2.86 -6.31 -5.41
C TYR A 13 -1.48 -6.47 -4.79
N VAL A 14 -1.16 -7.67 -4.31
CA VAL A 14 0.14 -7.91 -3.65
C VAL A 14 1.29 -7.75 -4.63
N ARG A 15 1.14 -8.26 -5.87
CA ARG A 15 2.15 -8.07 -6.91
C ARG A 15 2.35 -6.59 -7.21
N THR A 16 1.27 -5.86 -7.52
CA THR A 16 1.34 -4.42 -7.79
C THR A 16 1.96 -3.64 -6.64
N ILE A 17 1.58 -3.94 -5.39
CA ILE A 17 2.16 -3.30 -4.20
C ILE A 17 3.66 -3.60 -4.06
N SER A 18 4.08 -4.84 -4.35
CA SER A 18 5.49 -5.22 -4.30
C SER A 18 6.31 -4.43 -5.32
N ASP A 19 5.83 -4.35 -6.57
CA ASP A 19 6.51 -3.64 -7.66
C ASP A 19 6.61 -2.14 -7.34
N LEU A 20 5.50 -1.52 -6.93
CA LEU A 20 5.45 -0.10 -6.57
C LEU A 20 6.33 0.21 -5.35
N LYS A 21 6.37 -0.68 -4.36
CA LYS A 21 7.19 -0.48 -3.15
C LYS A 21 8.68 -0.38 -3.48
N GLN A 22 9.18 -1.19 -4.41
CA GLN A 22 10.59 -1.13 -4.83
C GLN A 22 10.94 0.24 -5.41
N ASN A 23 10.06 0.81 -6.24
CA ASN A 23 10.25 2.15 -6.81
C ASN A 23 10.23 3.23 -5.70
N VAL A 24 9.24 3.17 -4.81
CA VAL A 24 9.14 4.13 -3.71
C VAL A 24 10.35 4.10 -2.79
N ASP A 25 10.82 2.91 -2.39
CA ASP A 25 11.96 2.79 -1.49
C ASP A 25 13.25 3.37 -2.11
N ALA A 26 13.38 3.35 -3.43
CA ALA A 26 14.51 3.96 -4.15
C ALA A 26 14.40 5.49 -4.30
N GLN A 27 13.18 6.04 -4.37
CA GLN A 27 12.95 7.44 -4.77
C GLN A 27 12.49 8.35 -3.65
N LYS A 28 11.79 7.82 -2.63
CA LYS A 28 11.13 8.65 -1.60
C LYS A 28 12.09 9.62 -0.91
N ASP A 29 13.37 9.27 -0.89
CA ASP A 29 14.40 10.07 -0.23
C ASP A 29 14.85 11.30 -1.02
N SER A 30 14.77 11.26 -2.35
CA SER A 30 15.12 12.37 -3.23
C SER A 30 13.94 13.30 -3.53
N VAL A 31 12.69 12.80 -3.39
CA VAL A 31 11.48 13.53 -3.78
C VAL A 31 10.63 14.03 -2.61
N MET A 32 10.93 13.62 -1.37
CA MET A 32 10.17 14.07 -0.19
C MET A 32 11.03 14.84 0.81
N THR A 33 10.47 15.93 1.33
CA THR A 33 11.01 16.57 2.54
C THR A 33 10.85 15.65 3.75
N PRO A 34 11.62 15.85 4.83
CA PRO A 34 11.48 15.04 6.06
C PRO A 34 10.06 15.05 6.63
N SER A 35 9.39 16.21 6.66
CA SER A 35 8.02 16.31 7.18
C SER A 35 7.01 15.54 6.32
N SER A 36 7.11 15.64 4.99
CA SER A 36 6.26 14.87 4.07
C SER A 36 6.51 13.36 4.19
N ARG A 37 7.76 12.94 4.42
CA ARG A 37 8.09 11.52 4.67
C ARG A 37 7.42 11.00 5.94
N VAL A 38 7.49 11.75 7.04
CA VAL A 38 6.86 11.32 8.31
C VAL A 38 5.35 11.17 8.14
N SER A 39 4.68 12.07 7.43
CA SER A 39 3.25 11.93 7.13
C SER A 39 2.96 10.71 6.25
N TYR A 40 3.74 10.52 5.18
CA TYR A 40 3.63 9.35 4.30
C TYR A 40 3.78 8.03 5.06
N GLU A 41 4.77 7.93 5.95
CA GLU A 41 5.03 6.73 6.75
C GLU A 41 3.90 6.46 7.76
N ARG A 42 3.31 7.52 8.34
CA ARG A 42 2.11 7.41 9.19
C ARG A 42 0.91 6.87 8.41
N ASP A 43 0.62 7.44 7.25
CA ASP A 43 -0.50 7.01 6.41
C ASP A 43 -0.31 5.55 5.95
N MET A 44 0.91 5.19 5.55
CA MET A 44 1.28 3.83 5.19
C MET A 44 1.09 2.84 6.36
N ALA A 45 1.45 3.23 7.59
CA ALA A 45 1.24 2.41 8.77
C ALA A 45 -0.25 2.13 9.03
N VAL A 46 -1.11 3.14 8.90
CA VAL A 46 -2.57 3.01 9.06
C VAL A 46 -3.14 2.04 8.03
N VAL A 47 -2.77 2.19 6.76
CA VAL A 47 -3.28 1.31 5.70
C VAL A 47 -2.78 -0.13 5.86
N ASN A 48 -1.53 -0.32 6.26
CA ASN A 48 -0.97 -1.65 6.54
C ASN A 48 -1.71 -2.37 7.68
N ASP A 49 -2.04 -1.65 8.75
CA ASP A 49 -2.80 -2.21 9.87
C ASP A 49 -4.24 -2.57 9.44
N SER A 50 -4.89 -1.73 8.63
CA SER A 50 -6.20 -2.04 8.05
C SER A 50 -6.18 -3.33 7.21
N ILE A 51 -5.20 -3.47 6.31
CA ILE A 51 -5.02 -4.69 5.50
C ILE A 51 -4.86 -5.90 6.42
N LYS A 52 -3.97 -5.83 7.41
CA LYS A 52 -3.73 -6.94 8.35
C LYS A 52 -5.03 -7.36 9.06
N ARG A 53 -5.74 -6.41 9.67
CA ARG A 53 -6.98 -6.69 10.42
C ARG A 53 -8.06 -7.29 9.52
N MET A 54 -8.21 -6.77 8.30
CA MET A 54 -9.24 -7.27 7.38
C MET A 54 -8.88 -8.62 6.78
N ARG A 55 -7.60 -8.89 6.49
CA ARG A 55 -7.14 -10.24 6.14
C ARG A 55 -7.48 -11.24 7.23
N ASP A 56 -7.19 -10.90 8.50
CA ASP A 56 -7.54 -11.76 9.63
C ASP A 56 -9.05 -12.00 9.75
N ALA A 57 -9.87 -10.96 9.52
CA ALA A 57 -11.32 -11.07 9.52
C ALA A 57 -11.86 -11.97 8.39
N VAL A 58 -11.32 -11.82 7.17
CA VAL A 58 -11.72 -12.65 6.01
C VAL A 58 -11.22 -14.10 6.18
N LYS A 59 -10.04 -14.32 6.75
CA LYS A 59 -9.57 -15.67 7.11
C LYS A 59 -10.50 -16.37 8.10
N LYS A 60 -10.94 -15.65 9.13
CA LYS A 60 -11.89 -16.17 10.13
C LYS A 60 -13.28 -16.43 9.55
N ASN A 61 -13.76 -15.57 8.65
CA ASN A 61 -15.04 -15.74 7.97
C ASN A 61 -14.93 -15.35 6.48
N PRO A 62 -14.65 -16.32 5.60
CA PRO A 62 -14.54 -16.07 4.16
C PRO A 62 -15.83 -15.62 3.49
N ARG A 63 -16.98 -15.63 4.17
CA ARG A 63 -18.26 -15.12 3.66
C ARG A 63 -18.55 -13.67 4.11
N ASN A 64 -17.72 -13.09 4.97
CA ASN A 64 -17.85 -11.69 5.39
C ASN A 64 -17.55 -10.72 4.23
N GLN A 65 -18.60 -10.30 3.52
CA GLN A 65 -18.51 -9.37 2.38
C GLN A 65 -18.00 -8.00 2.79
N ALA A 66 -18.42 -7.48 3.95
CA ALA A 66 -17.98 -6.19 4.44
C ALA A 66 -16.46 -6.16 4.69
N ALA A 67 -15.91 -7.19 5.34
CA ALA A 67 -14.48 -7.30 5.56
C ALA A 67 -13.69 -7.40 4.24
N ARG A 68 -14.21 -8.12 3.24
CA ARG A 68 -13.60 -8.16 1.90
C ARG A 68 -13.61 -6.80 1.21
N GLN A 69 -14.72 -6.07 1.29
CA GLN A 69 -14.81 -4.75 0.69
C GLN A 69 -13.79 -3.79 1.31
N VAL A 70 -13.68 -3.76 2.64
CA VAL A 70 -12.69 -2.93 3.34
C VAL A 70 -11.26 -3.39 3.02
N LEU A 71 -11.02 -4.70 2.90
CA LEU A 71 -9.71 -5.24 2.49
C LEU A 71 -9.30 -4.73 1.11
N TYR A 72 -10.18 -4.82 0.11
CA TYR A 72 -9.88 -4.36 -1.24
C TYR A 72 -9.71 -2.84 -1.32
N SER A 73 -10.55 -2.07 -0.62
CA SER A 73 -10.37 -0.62 -0.51
C SER A 73 -9.05 -0.26 0.18
N SER A 74 -8.61 -1.02 1.18
CA SER A 74 -7.33 -0.79 1.84
C SER A 74 -6.15 -1.10 0.91
N TYR A 75 -6.25 -2.13 0.06
CA TYR A 75 -5.25 -2.36 -0.98
C TYR A 75 -5.20 -1.23 -2.01
N GLN A 76 -6.34 -0.73 -2.47
CA GLN A 76 -6.39 0.40 -3.39
C GLN A 76 -5.75 1.64 -2.78
N ASN A 77 -6.10 1.99 -1.53
CA ASN A 77 -5.50 3.12 -0.83
C ASN A 77 -3.97 2.99 -0.72
N LYS A 78 -3.46 1.76 -0.51
CA LYS A 78 -2.02 1.51 -0.46
C LYS A 78 -1.35 1.76 -1.81
N ILE A 79 -1.98 1.32 -2.90
CA ILE A 79 -1.51 1.56 -4.26
C ILE A 79 -1.49 3.07 -4.55
N ASP A 80 -2.55 3.79 -4.17
CA ASP A 80 -2.65 5.24 -4.40
C ASP A 80 -1.56 6.01 -3.62
N LEU A 81 -1.31 5.62 -2.36
CA LEU A 81 -0.21 6.14 -1.55
C LEU A 81 1.14 5.90 -2.22
N LEU A 82 1.40 4.69 -2.72
CA LEU A 82 2.65 4.36 -3.41
C LEU A 82 2.81 5.18 -4.70
N ASN A 83 1.75 5.28 -5.51
CA ASN A 83 1.75 6.06 -6.75
C ASN A 83 1.98 7.56 -6.51
N SER A 84 1.54 8.10 -5.37
CA SER A 84 1.77 9.51 -5.04
C SER A 84 3.25 9.90 -4.99
N VAL A 85 4.14 8.93 -4.71
CA VAL A 85 5.59 9.14 -4.70
C VAL A 85 6.13 9.24 -6.12
N SER A 86 5.73 8.32 -7.00
CA SER A 86 6.13 8.32 -8.42
C SER A 86 5.60 9.56 -9.14
N GLN A 87 4.36 9.98 -8.88
CA GLN A 87 3.82 11.23 -9.42
C GLN A 87 4.62 12.46 -8.95
N ARG A 88 5.10 12.45 -7.70
CA ARG A 88 5.96 13.52 -7.18
C ARG A 88 7.33 13.49 -7.85
N GLU A 89 7.89 12.32 -8.11
CA GLU A 89 9.13 12.18 -8.88
C GLU A 89 8.99 12.79 -10.27
N GLU A 90 7.95 12.40 -11.02
CA GLU A 90 7.68 12.91 -12.37
C GLU A 90 7.55 14.44 -12.36
N LEU A 91 6.82 14.99 -11.40
CA LEU A 91 6.69 16.44 -11.24
C LEU A 91 8.06 17.09 -10.98
N MET A 92 8.85 16.56 -10.04
CA MET A 92 10.18 17.10 -9.73
C MET A 92 11.16 16.97 -10.89
N ALA A 93 11.05 15.92 -11.70
CA ALA A 93 11.85 15.73 -12.91
C ALA A 93 11.47 16.74 -14.00
N SER A 94 10.19 17.09 -14.12
CA SER A 94 9.70 18.10 -15.08
C SER A 94 10.12 19.54 -14.77
N LEU A 95 10.53 19.80 -13.52
CA LEU A 95 10.97 21.12 -13.04
C LEU A 95 12.49 21.34 -13.19
N ARG A 96 13.24 20.35 -13.68
CA ARG A 96 14.69 20.42 -13.93
C ARG A 96 14.96 20.74 -15.41
#